data_AF-A0A7V9H0N0-F1
#
_entry.id   AF-A0A7V9H0N0-F1
#
_cell.length_a   1.000
_cell.length_b   1.000
_cell.length_c   1.000
_cell.angle_alpha   90.00
_cell.angle_beta   90.00
_cell.angle_gamma   90.00
#
_symmetry.space_group_name_H-M   'P 1'
#
loop_
_entity.id
_entity.type
_entity.pdbx_description
1 polymer ?
#
loop_
_entity_poly.entity_id
_entity_poly.type
_entity_poly.pdbx_seq_one_letter_code
_entity_poly.pdbx_strand_id
1 'polypeptide(L)'
;GQSEPAAPDEPIVVGGNVLLQATLTDQPDTAAAEATVERLRTELDTVGTDVLVGGTTALQLDTLDTSARDRNVVIPVILLVVFVVLALLLRSLVAPLLLIVANVLSFAATLGVAAMVFNHLFDFPGGDPSVTLIAFVFLVALGIDYSIFLMTRVREESLRGETRPGILKGLTVTGGVITSAGVVLAATFSALGVLPILFLAQIAFLVAFGVLLDTIIVRSLLVPALAYDVGRWVWWPGQLASSAKHRKPGNGLWTKPQRTASAASLEA
;
A
#
# COMPACT_ATOMS: atom_id res chain seq x y z
N GLY A 1 -45.62 4.09 -19.80
CA GLY A 1 -46.43 5.27 -20.12
C GLY A 1 -45.47 6.44 -20.18
N GLN A 2 -45.42 7.12 -21.31
CA GLN A 2 -44.58 8.31 -21.48
C GLN A 2 -45.32 9.47 -20.81
N SER A 3 -44.74 10.03 -19.76
CA SER A 3 -45.21 11.25 -19.10
C SER A 3 -44.87 12.45 -19.98
N GLU A 4 -45.82 13.37 -20.16
CA GLU A 4 -45.56 14.70 -20.74
C GLU A 4 -44.42 15.41 -19.99
N PRO A 5 -43.61 16.24 -20.67
CA PRO A 5 -42.62 17.07 -20.00
C PRO A 5 -43.36 18.11 -19.13
N ALA A 6 -43.32 17.93 -17.82
CA ALA A 6 -43.87 18.89 -16.87
C ALA A 6 -43.19 20.26 -17.04
N ALA A 7 -43.97 21.33 -16.88
CA ALA A 7 -43.45 22.69 -16.79
C ALA A 7 -42.41 22.78 -15.66
N PRO A 8 -41.39 23.67 -15.76
CA PRO A 8 -40.26 23.73 -14.82
C PRO A 8 -40.63 23.91 -13.34
N ASP A 9 -41.89 24.28 -13.03
CA ASP A 9 -42.38 24.56 -11.68
C ASP A 9 -43.48 23.61 -11.18
N GLU A 10 -43.90 22.60 -11.96
CA GLU A 10 -44.93 21.65 -11.51
C GLU A 10 -44.31 20.34 -10.95
N PRO A 11 -44.70 19.92 -9.73
CA PRO A 11 -44.19 18.69 -9.13
C PRO A 11 -44.55 17.46 -9.98
N ILE A 12 -43.53 16.66 -10.32
CA ILE A 12 -43.76 15.40 -11.02
C ILE A 12 -44.14 14.35 -9.98
N VAL A 13 -45.36 13.83 -10.07
CA VAL A 13 -45.87 12.81 -9.15
C VAL A 13 -45.87 11.44 -9.82
N VAL A 14 -45.11 10.48 -9.28
CA VAL A 14 -45.04 9.10 -9.80
C VAL A 14 -45.16 8.13 -8.62
N GLY A 15 -46.19 7.28 -8.64
CA GLY A 15 -46.34 6.19 -7.67
C GLY A 15 -46.46 6.64 -6.20
N GLY A 16 -46.99 7.85 -5.95
CA GLY A 16 -47.09 8.44 -4.60
C GLY A 16 -45.87 9.25 -4.17
N ASN A 17 -44.78 9.22 -4.94
CA ASN A 17 -43.61 10.06 -4.70
C ASN A 17 -43.72 11.37 -5.50
N VAL A 18 -43.30 12.47 -4.88
CA VAL A 18 -43.27 13.80 -5.48
C VAL A 18 -41.84 14.19 -5.77
N LEU A 19 -41.50 14.46 -7.03
CA LEU A 19 -40.22 15.00 -7.44
C LEU A 19 -40.32 16.52 -7.59
N LEU A 20 -39.54 17.23 -6.77
CA LEU A 20 -39.32 18.67 -6.89
C LEU A 20 -37.94 18.88 -7.51
N GLN A 21 -37.88 19.68 -8.58
CA GLN A 21 -36.62 20.06 -9.21
C GLN A 21 -36.27 21.49 -8.82
N ALA A 22 -35.04 21.69 -8.38
CA ALA A 22 -34.46 23.00 -8.11
C ALA A 22 -33.06 23.04 -8.71
N THR A 23 -32.67 24.18 -9.26
CA THR A 23 -31.33 24.40 -9.79
C THR A 23 -30.55 25.27 -8.82
N LEU A 24 -29.38 24.78 -8.37
CA LEU A 24 -28.49 25.56 -7.53
C LEU A 24 -27.93 26.75 -8.31
N THR A 25 -27.75 27.89 -7.63
CA THR A 25 -27.13 29.08 -8.22
C THR A 25 -25.60 28.92 -8.32
N ASP A 26 -25.02 28.18 -7.38
CA ASP A 26 -23.60 27.86 -7.35
C ASP A 26 -23.25 26.73 -8.33
N GLN A 27 -21.99 26.68 -8.77
CA GLN A 27 -21.52 25.59 -9.63
C GLN A 27 -21.52 24.25 -8.86
N PRO A 28 -21.89 23.13 -9.51
CA PRO A 28 -22.17 21.87 -8.82
C PRO A 28 -21.02 21.26 -8.03
N ASP A 29 -19.78 21.56 -8.41
CA ASP A 29 -18.51 21.05 -7.88
C ASP A 29 -17.86 21.98 -6.83
N THR A 30 -18.63 22.95 -6.32
CA THR A 30 -18.14 23.92 -5.33
C THR A 30 -18.58 23.58 -3.91
N ALA A 31 -17.74 23.94 -2.94
CA ALA A 31 -18.08 23.82 -1.51
C ALA A 31 -19.36 24.60 -1.13
N ALA A 32 -19.70 25.67 -1.86
CA ALA A 32 -20.94 26.43 -1.66
C ALA A 32 -22.19 25.62 -2.07
N ALA A 33 -22.10 24.88 -3.18
CA ALA A 33 -23.15 23.97 -3.62
C ALA A 33 -23.30 22.80 -2.64
N GLU A 34 -22.19 22.21 -2.18
CA GLU A 34 -22.17 21.15 -1.15
C GLU A 34 -22.85 21.62 0.15
N ALA A 35 -22.46 22.79 0.68
CA ALA A 35 -23.07 23.37 1.88
C ALA A 35 -24.58 23.67 1.70
N THR A 36 -25.01 23.98 0.48
CA THR A 36 -26.44 24.14 0.18
C THR A 36 -27.18 22.81 0.22
N VAL A 37 -26.59 21.72 -0.29
CA VAL A 37 -27.17 20.37 -0.17
C VAL A 37 -27.27 19.95 1.29
N GLU A 38 -26.23 20.16 2.09
CA GLU A 38 -26.24 19.86 3.54
C GLU A 38 -27.35 20.62 4.28
N ARG A 39 -27.50 21.92 3.98
CA ARG A 39 -28.56 22.76 4.53
C ARG A 39 -29.93 22.25 4.11
N LEU A 40 -30.14 21.91 2.84
CA LEU A 40 -31.40 21.35 2.35
C LEU A 40 -31.76 20.04 3.07
N ARG A 41 -30.80 19.13 3.26
CA ARG A 41 -31.02 17.88 4.01
C ARG A 41 -31.43 18.15 5.45
N THR A 42 -30.72 19.06 6.13
CA THR A 42 -31.00 19.41 7.52
C THR A 42 -32.39 20.03 7.71
N GLU A 43 -32.77 20.96 6.83
CA GLU A 43 -34.08 21.62 6.90
C GLU A 43 -35.23 20.66 6.51
N LEU A 44 -35.03 19.82 5.49
CA LEU A 44 -36.07 18.87 5.03
C LEU A 44 -36.27 17.69 5.97
N ASP A 45 -35.26 17.29 6.75
CA ASP A 45 -35.41 16.31 7.83
C ASP A 45 -36.46 16.74 8.86
N THR A 46 -36.70 18.05 9.03
CA THR A 46 -37.77 18.57 9.91
C THR A 46 -39.17 18.35 9.35
N VAL A 47 -39.29 18.17 8.03
CA VAL A 47 -40.56 17.93 7.32
C VAL A 47 -40.89 16.42 7.32
N GLY A 48 -39.87 15.57 7.15
CA GLY A 48 -40.00 14.12 7.26
C GLY A 48 -38.74 13.39 6.80
N THR A 49 -38.49 12.21 7.38
CA THR A 49 -37.28 11.40 7.09
C THR A 49 -37.29 10.71 5.73
N ASP A 50 -38.43 10.70 5.04
CA ASP A 50 -38.59 10.06 3.73
C ASP A 50 -38.27 11.03 2.57
N VAL A 51 -37.86 12.27 2.88
CA VAL A 51 -37.48 13.28 1.88
C VAL A 51 -36.01 13.10 1.50
N LEU A 52 -35.76 12.77 0.23
CA LEU A 52 -34.41 12.52 -0.28
C LEU A 52 -33.93 13.70 -1.14
N VAL A 53 -32.72 14.18 -0.86
CA VAL A 53 -32.03 15.21 -1.65
C VAL A 53 -31.03 14.54 -2.59
N GLY A 54 -31.35 14.56 -3.89
CA GLY A 54 -30.51 14.04 -4.97
C GLY A 54 -29.94 15.13 -5.88
N GLY A 55 -29.36 14.72 -7.00
CA GLY A 55 -28.69 15.61 -7.96
C GLY A 55 -27.17 15.43 -7.98
N THR A 56 -26.50 16.08 -8.92
CA THR A 56 -25.05 15.89 -9.16
C THR A 56 -24.20 16.25 -7.93
N THR A 57 -24.46 17.41 -7.32
CA THR A 57 -23.76 17.86 -6.11
C THR A 57 -24.01 16.93 -4.93
N ALA A 58 -25.26 16.47 -4.74
CA ALA A 58 -25.59 15.54 -3.68
C ALA A 58 -24.86 14.20 -3.85
N LEU A 59 -24.80 13.67 -5.07
CA LEU A 59 -24.04 12.44 -5.38
C LEU A 59 -22.53 12.62 -5.16
N GLN A 60 -21.98 13.78 -5.51
CA GLN A 60 -20.56 14.09 -5.28
C GLN A 60 -20.24 14.16 -3.78
N LEU A 61 -21.07 14.86 -3.00
CA LEU A 61 -20.94 14.95 -1.55
C LEU A 61 -21.06 13.56 -0.89
N ASP A 62 -22.05 12.77 -1.28
CA ASP A 62 -22.22 11.40 -0.77
C ASP A 62 -21.01 10.52 -1.10
N THR A 63 -20.43 10.70 -2.29
CA THR A 63 -19.21 10.00 -2.71
C THR A 63 -18.00 10.43 -1.87
N LEU A 64 -17.84 11.74 -1.61
CA LEU A 64 -16.77 12.29 -0.78
C LEU A 64 -16.84 11.73 0.65
N ASP A 65 -18.02 11.79 1.26
CA ASP A 65 -18.26 11.33 2.64
C ASP A 65 -18.07 9.82 2.77
N THR A 66 -18.63 9.06 1.84
CA THR A 66 -18.48 7.60 1.82
C THR A 66 -17.02 7.22 1.61
N SER A 67 -16.31 7.85 0.67
CA SER A 67 -14.89 7.60 0.43
C SER A 67 -14.02 7.94 1.65
N ALA A 68 -14.33 9.04 2.34
CA ALA A 68 -13.62 9.42 3.56
C ALA A 68 -13.84 8.41 4.69
N ARG A 69 -15.09 7.97 4.89
CA ARG A 69 -15.44 6.92 5.85
C ARG A 69 -14.73 5.61 5.51
N ASP A 70 -14.83 5.17 4.27
CA ASP A 70 -14.21 3.92 3.81
C ASP A 70 -12.70 3.97 3.95
N ARG A 71 -12.05 5.09 3.63
CA ARG A 71 -10.62 5.27 3.89
C ARG A 71 -10.28 5.09 5.38
N ASN A 72 -11.07 5.68 6.26
CA ASN A 72 -10.82 5.63 7.71
C ASN A 72 -11.12 4.25 8.33
N VAL A 73 -11.95 3.42 7.69
CA VAL A 73 -12.31 2.07 8.17
C VAL A 73 -11.50 0.98 7.47
N VAL A 74 -11.48 0.99 6.14
CA VAL A 74 -10.88 -0.05 5.30
C VAL A 74 -9.36 -0.06 5.41
N ILE A 75 -8.69 1.10 5.46
CA ILE A 75 -7.22 1.15 5.59
C ILE A 75 -6.76 0.44 6.89
N PRO A 76 -7.24 0.81 8.09
CA PRO A 76 -6.85 0.11 9.32
C PRO A 76 -7.21 -1.37 9.31
N VAL A 77 -8.37 -1.75 8.75
CA VAL A 77 -8.79 -3.15 8.65
C VAL A 77 -7.84 -3.95 7.76
N ILE A 78 -7.46 -3.43 6.59
CA ILE A 78 -6.48 -4.07 5.71
C ILE A 78 -5.15 -4.21 6.44
N LEU A 79 -4.64 -3.13 7.05
CA LEU A 79 -3.36 -3.18 7.77
C LEU A 79 -3.38 -4.22 8.91
N LEU A 80 -4.50 -4.34 9.64
CA LEU A 80 -4.67 -5.35 10.67
C LEU A 80 -4.67 -6.76 10.10
N VAL A 81 -5.43 -7.01 9.03
CA VAL A 81 -5.48 -8.34 8.38
C VAL A 81 -4.09 -8.73 7.87
N VAL A 82 -3.41 -7.81 7.21
CA VAL A 82 -2.05 -8.00 6.68
C VAL A 82 -1.06 -8.26 7.82
N PHE A 83 -1.17 -7.52 8.92
CA PHE A 83 -0.35 -7.73 10.10
C PHE A 83 -0.53 -9.16 10.64
N VAL A 84 -1.78 -9.60 10.79
CA VAL A 84 -2.10 -10.95 11.29
C VAL A 84 -1.54 -12.01 10.35
N VAL A 85 -1.77 -11.89 9.04
CA VAL A 85 -1.27 -12.86 8.06
C VAL A 85 0.26 -12.93 8.08
N LEU A 86 0.95 -11.80 8.05
CA LEU A 86 2.41 -11.74 8.11
C LEU A 86 2.94 -12.28 9.45
N ALA A 87 2.27 -11.97 10.56
CA ALA A 87 2.66 -12.46 11.88
C ALA A 87 2.58 -13.98 11.98
N LEU A 88 1.53 -14.58 11.39
CA LEU A 88 1.37 -16.03 11.30
C LEU A 88 2.42 -16.67 10.38
N LEU A 89 2.64 -16.09 9.20
CA LEU A 89 3.61 -16.62 8.22
C LEU A 89 5.05 -16.54 8.73
N LEU A 90 5.45 -15.39 9.28
CA LEU A 90 6.82 -15.15 9.73
C LEU A 90 7.07 -15.66 11.16
N ARG A 91 6.01 -15.95 11.92
CA ARG A 91 6.05 -16.27 13.36
C ARG A 91 6.80 -15.19 14.17
N SER A 92 6.55 -13.93 13.83
CA SER A 92 7.19 -12.75 14.40
C SER A 92 6.19 -11.59 14.44
N LEU A 93 6.34 -10.65 15.38
CA LEU A 93 5.53 -9.43 15.44
C LEU A 93 6.29 -8.21 14.91
N VAL A 94 7.62 -8.20 15.04
CA VAL A 94 8.45 -7.05 14.64
C VAL A 94 8.60 -6.99 13.13
N ALA A 95 8.81 -8.12 12.46
CA ALA A 95 8.93 -8.16 11.00
C ALA A 95 7.66 -7.65 10.30
N PRO A 96 6.43 -8.14 10.61
CA PRO A 96 5.19 -7.61 10.02
C PRO A 96 5.02 -6.10 10.23
N LEU A 97 5.31 -5.62 11.45
CA LEU A 97 5.18 -4.20 11.77
C LEU A 97 6.10 -3.34 10.90
N LEU A 98 7.37 -3.74 10.77
CA LEU A 98 8.35 -3.06 9.92
C LEU A 98 7.89 -3.02 8.46
N LEU A 99 7.40 -4.15 7.93
CA LEU A 99 6.89 -4.24 6.55
C LEU A 99 5.68 -3.32 6.33
N ILE A 100 4.74 -3.29 7.29
CA ILE A 100 3.57 -2.41 7.21
C ILE A 100 3.99 -0.94 7.23
N VAL A 101 4.86 -0.55 8.15
CA VAL A 101 5.35 0.83 8.23
C VAL A 101 6.04 1.23 6.93
N ALA A 102 6.88 0.35 6.37
CA ALA A 102 7.55 0.58 5.09
C ALA A 102 6.55 0.74 3.93
N ASN A 103 5.53 -0.11 3.86
CA ASN A 103 4.48 -0.03 2.83
C ASN A 103 3.64 1.26 2.97
N VAL A 104 3.24 1.62 4.19
CA VAL A 104 2.48 2.86 4.45
C VAL A 104 3.32 4.09 4.09
N LEU A 105 4.61 4.09 4.42
CA LEU A 105 5.52 5.16 4.04
C LEU A 105 5.67 5.27 2.52
N SER A 106 5.79 4.13 1.82
CA SER A 106 5.83 4.07 0.36
C SER A 106 4.56 4.63 -0.28
N PHE A 107 3.41 4.24 0.26
CA PHE A 107 2.10 4.74 -0.18
C PHE A 107 1.98 6.25 0.05
N ALA A 108 2.36 6.75 1.22
CA ALA A 108 2.34 8.17 1.53
C ALA A 108 3.27 8.97 0.61
N ALA A 109 4.48 8.46 0.34
CA ALA A 109 5.41 9.07 -0.61
C ALA A 109 4.83 9.08 -2.03
N THR A 110 4.18 7.98 -2.45
CA THR A 110 3.52 7.87 -3.76
C THR A 110 2.39 8.88 -3.91
N LEU A 111 1.53 9.02 -2.89
CA LEU A 111 0.49 10.05 -2.87
C LEU A 111 1.07 11.47 -2.89
N GLY A 112 2.14 11.73 -2.13
CA GLY A 112 2.79 13.05 -2.11
C GLY A 112 3.37 13.42 -3.47
N VAL A 113 4.04 12.48 -4.14
CA VAL A 113 4.55 12.68 -5.51
C VAL A 113 3.41 12.86 -6.49
N ALA A 114 2.36 12.05 -6.41
CA ALA A 114 1.18 12.18 -7.28
C ALA A 114 0.48 13.54 -7.08
N ALA A 115 0.33 14.01 -5.85
CA ALA A 115 -0.22 15.33 -5.55
C ALA A 115 0.64 16.46 -6.14
N MET A 116 1.98 16.32 -6.10
CA MET A 116 2.87 17.28 -6.75
C MET A 116 2.69 17.26 -8.28
N VAL A 117 2.65 16.08 -8.88
CA VAL A 117 2.52 15.91 -10.33
C VAL A 117 1.16 16.41 -10.84
N PHE A 118 0.05 15.96 -10.24
CA PHE A 118 -1.27 16.29 -10.75
C PHE A 118 -1.71 17.71 -10.38
N ASN A 119 -1.40 18.19 -9.17
CA ASN A 119 -1.88 19.50 -8.73
C ASN A 119 -0.96 20.66 -9.14
N HIS A 120 0.33 20.43 -9.38
CA HIS A 120 1.28 21.51 -9.69
C HIS A 120 1.93 21.41 -11.07
N LEU A 121 2.09 20.20 -11.64
CA LEU A 121 2.71 20.04 -12.96
C LEU A 121 1.67 20.01 -14.08
N PHE A 122 0.52 19.38 -13.85
CA PHE A 122 -0.56 19.26 -14.84
C PHE A 122 -1.78 20.16 -14.58
N ASP A 123 -1.82 20.87 -13.43
CA ASP A 123 -2.93 21.72 -13.00
C ASP A 123 -4.30 21.04 -13.18
N PHE A 124 -4.37 19.75 -12.90
CA PHE A 124 -5.62 19.01 -13.05
C PHE A 124 -6.60 19.34 -11.91
N PRO A 125 -7.92 19.37 -12.21
CA PRO A 125 -8.93 19.49 -11.18
C PRO A 125 -8.75 18.37 -10.15
N GLY A 126 -9.10 18.65 -8.89
CA GLY A 126 -8.81 17.82 -7.74
C GLY A 126 -9.06 16.31 -7.95
N GLY A 127 -8.26 15.49 -7.28
CA GLY A 127 -8.30 14.04 -7.45
C GLY A 127 -9.63 13.41 -7.03
N ASP A 128 -10.02 12.35 -7.73
CA ASP A 128 -11.21 11.58 -7.38
C ASP A 128 -11.04 10.98 -5.96
N PRO A 129 -12.02 11.14 -5.04
CA PRO A 129 -11.90 10.70 -3.65
C PRO A 129 -11.65 9.19 -3.49
N SER A 130 -12.20 8.39 -4.41
CA SER A 130 -12.11 6.93 -4.41
C SER A 130 -10.72 6.44 -4.83
N VAL A 131 -10.02 7.21 -5.66
CA VAL A 131 -8.70 6.83 -6.20
C VAL A 131 -7.69 6.56 -5.09
N THR A 132 -7.73 7.34 -4.00
CA THR A 132 -6.81 7.16 -2.88
C THR A 132 -6.95 5.77 -2.26
N LEU A 133 -8.19 5.34 -2.00
CA LEU A 133 -8.47 4.03 -1.40
C LEU A 133 -8.14 2.91 -2.38
N ILE A 134 -8.52 3.04 -3.64
CA ILE A 134 -8.22 2.05 -4.68
C ILE A 134 -6.71 1.87 -4.83
N ALA A 135 -5.96 2.98 -4.96
CA ALA A 135 -4.51 2.96 -5.05
C ALA A 135 -3.87 2.32 -3.81
N PHE A 136 -4.37 2.60 -2.62
CA PHE A 136 -3.92 1.95 -1.39
C PHE A 136 -4.09 0.43 -1.47
N VAL A 137 -5.28 -0.03 -1.82
CA VAL A 137 -5.59 -1.47 -1.93
C VAL A 137 -4.67 -2.15 -2.93
N PHE A 138 -4.47 -1.57 -4.12
CA PHE A 138 -3.55 -2.12 -5.13
C PHE A 138 -2.10 -2.13 -4.64
N LEU A 139 -1.59 -1.01 -4.14
CA LEU A 139 -0.20 -0.90 -3.73
C LEU A 139 0.12 -1.82 -2.54
N VAL A 140 -0.81 -1.95 -1.61
CA VAL A 140 -0.67 -2.87 -0.49
C VAL A 140 -0.76 -4.32 -0.95
N ALA A 141 -1.76 -4.68 -1.77
CA ALA A 141 -1.90 -6.04 -2.28
C ALA A 141 -0.63 -6.50 -3.02
N LEU A 142 -0.13 -5.68 -3.93
CA LEU A 142 1.08 -5.97 -4.71
C LEU A 142 2.34 -5.94 -3.84
N GLY A 143 2.46 -4.97 -2.93
CA GLY A 143 3.61 -4.81 -2.06
C GLY A 143 3.73 -5.92 -1.01
N ILE A 144 2.63 -6.51 -0.56
CA ILE A 144 2.67 -7.60 0.43
C ILE A 144 3.22 -8.89 -0.19
N ASP A 145 2.79 -9.26 -1.39
CA ASP A 145 3.23 -10.48 -2.05
C ASP A 145 4.75 -10.54 -2.16
N TYR A 146 5.35 -9.42 -2.57
CA TYR A 146 6.80 -9.30 -2.63
C TYR A 146 7.46 -9.23 -1.25
N SER A 147 6.77 -8.71 -0.24
CA SER A 147 7.27 -8.65 1.15
C SER A 147 7.34 -10.02 1.77
N ILE A 148 6.32 -10.83 1.51
CA ILE A 148 6.27 -12.24 1.89
C ILE A 148 7.40 -12.98 1.18
N PHE A 149 7.56 -12.83 -0.14
CA PHE A 149 8.59 -13.54 -0.90
C PHE A 149 10.01 -13.24 -0.37
N LEU A 150 10.35 -11.96 -0.22
CA LEU A 150 11.64 -11.54 0.33
C LEU A 150 11.83 -12.07 1.76
N MET A 151 10.88 -11.80 2.66
CA MET A 151 11.05 -12.12 4.08
C MET A 151 10.99 -13.61 4.38
N THR A 152 10.26 -14.38 3.59
CA THR A 152 10.30 -15.84 3.66
C THR A 152 11.68 -16.34 3.30
N ARG A 153 12.29 -15.81 2.22
CA ARG A 153 13.64 -16.22 1.84
C ARG A 153 14.70 -15.78 2.86
N VAL A 154 14.60 -14.56 3.37
CA VAL A 154 15.44 -14.04 4.44
C VAL A 154 15.32 -14.92 5.70
N ARG A 155 14.13 -15.41 6.02
CA ARG A 155 13.89 -16.34 7.13
C ARG A 155 14.55 -17.68 6.91
N GLU A 156 14.42 -18.26 5.71
CA GLU A 156 15.07 -19.52 5.34
C GLU A 156 16.60 -19.45 5.48
N GLU A 157 17.22 -18.38 4.99
CA GLU A 157 18.67 -18.20 5.11
C GLU A 157 19.08 -17.88 6.55
N SER A 158 18.27 -17.11 7.30
CA SER A 158 18.50 -16.82 8.71
C SER A 158 18.41 -18.06 9.61
N LEU A 159 17.65 -19.08 9.22
CA LEU A 159 17.58 -20.36 9.94
C LEU A 159 18.85 -21.21 9.75
N ARG A 160 19.56 -21.03 8.63
CA ARG A 160 20.80 -21.76 8.33
C ARG A 160 22.05 -21.09 8.88
N GLY A 161 21.94 -19.85 9.34
CA GLY A 161 23.08 -19.06 9.78
C GLY A 161 22.68 -17.91 10.69
N GLU A 162 23.29 -16.75 10.49
CA GLU A 162 22.98 -15.53 11.23
C GLU A 162 21.99 -14.64 10.47
N THR A 163 21.19 -13.87 11.18
CA THR A 163 20.14 -13.02 10.60
C THR A 163 20.69 -12.00 9.59
N ARG A 164 21.80 -11.34 9.91
CA ARG A 164 22.36 -10.27 9.06
C ARG A 164 22.87 -10.80 7.71
N PRO A 165 23.71 -11.85 7.66
CA PRO A 165 24.02 -12.53 6.40
C PRO A 165 22.78 -13.08 5.69
N GLY A 166 21.80 -13.60 6.45
CA GLY A 166 20.55 -14.10 5.90
C GLY A 166 19.72 -13.04 5.16
N ILE A 167 19.67 -11.82 5.68
CA ILE A 167 19.02 -10.67 5.05
C ILE A 167 19.67 -10.35 3.70
N LEU A 168 21.00 -10.20 3.69
CA LEU A 168 21.75 -9.91 2.46
C LEU A 168 21.61 -11.03 1.44
N LYS A 169 21.71 -12.30 1.88
CA LYS A 169 21.58 -13.44 0.99
C LYS A 169 20.17 -13.54 0.40
N GLY A 170 19.14 -13.36 1.23
CA GLY A 170 17.75 -13.32 0.78
C GLY A 170 17.55 -12.26 -0.30
N LEU A 171 17.98 -11.03 -0.03
CA LEU A 171 17.91 -9.92 -0.99
C LEU A 171 18.62 -10.23 -2.32
N THR A 172 19.85 -10.75 -2.27
CA THR A 172 20.60 -11.06 -3.51
C THR A 172 19.94 -12.14 -4.36
N VAL A 173 19.23 -13.09 -3.75
CA VAL A 173 18.58 -14.19 -4.46
C VAL A 173 17.22 -13.79 -5.03
N THR A 174 16.45 -12.96 -4.31
CA THR A 174 15.09 -12.60 -4.72
C THR A 174 15.00 -11.27 -5.46
N GLY A 175 15.98 -10.37 -5.29
CA GLY A 175 15.93 -8.99 -5.77
C GLY A 175 15.73 -8.88 -7.28
N GLY A 176 16.41 -9.71 -8.08
CA GLY A 176 16.28 -9.71 -9.54
C GLY A 176 14.86 -10.06 -10.00
N VAL A 177 14.29 -11.14 -9.43
CA VAL A 177 12.93 -11.59 -9.77
C VAL A 177 11.90 -10.55 -9.36
N ILE A 178 12.00 -10.00 -8.15
CA ILE A 178 11.04 -9.00 -7.67
C ILE A 178 11.11 -7.72 -8.50
N THR A 179 12.32 -7.21 -8.78
CA THR A 179 12.48 -5.99 -9.57
C THR A 179 11.94 -6.18 -10.98
N SER A 180 12.21 -7.34 -11.61
CA SER A 180 11.66 -7.64 -12.94
C SER A 180 10.13 -7.69 -12.94
N ALA A 181 9.51 -8.31 -11.93
CA ALA A 181 8.06 -8.37 -11.79
C ALA A 181 7.46 -6.98 -11.58
N GLY A 182 8.07 -6.16 -10.73
CA GLY A 182 7.65 -4.78 -10.47
C GLY A 182 7.70 -3.91 -11.72
N VAL A 183 8.77 -4.02 -12.53
CA VAL A 183 8.89 -3.28 -13.80
C VAL A 183 7.82 -3.69 -14.80
N VAL A 184 7.57 -5.00 -14.96
CA VAL A 184 6.52 -5.50 -15.86
C VAL A 184 5.15 -4.99 -15.41
N LEU A 185 4.86 -5.04 -14.12
CA LEU A 185 3.58 -4.58 -13.58
C LEU A 185 3.42 -3.05 -13.70
N ALA A 186 4.48 -2.28 -13.45
CA ALA A 186 4.45 -0.84 -13.65
C ALA A 186 4.18 -0.48 -15.12
N ALA A 187 4.76 -1.23 -16.07
CA ALA A 187 4.51 -1.03 -17.49
C ALA A 187 3.04 -1.34 -17.87
N THR A 188 2.44 -2.40 -17.31
CA THR A 188 1.03 -2.74 -17.60
C THR A 188 0.07 -1.70 -17.04
N PHE A 189 0.29 -1.20 -15.81
CA PHE A 189 -0.53 -0.12 -15.25
C PHE A 189 -0.32 1.21 -15.98
N SER A 190 0.91 1.50 -16.41
CA SER A 190 1.19 2.72 -17.20
C SER A 190 0.40 2.76 -18.51
N ALA A 191 0.14 1.61 -19.13
CA ALA A 191 -0.68 1.53 -20.35
C ALA A 191 -2.12 2.03 -20.13
N LEU A 192 -2.66 1.95 -18.90
CA LEU A 192 -3.98 2.46 -18.57
C LEU A 192 -4.06 4.00 -18.64
N GLY A 193 -2.91 4.68 -18.48
CA GLY A 193 -2.79 6.14 -18.60
C GLY A 193 -2.87 6.67 -20.04
N VAL A 194 -2.90 5.80 -21.05
CA VAL A 194 -3.10 6.19 -22.45
C VAL A 194 -4.56 6.63 -22.69
N LEU A 195 -5.48 6.12 -21.88
CA LEU A 195 -6.89 6.49 -21.99
C LEU A 195 -7.10 7.92 -21.49
N PRO A 196 -7.82 8.79 -22.21
CA PRO A 196 -8.05 10.19 -21.84
C PRO A 196 -9.12 10.33 -20.75
N ILE A 197 -9.00 9.55 -19.68
CA ILE A 197 -9.90 9.52 -18.53
C ILE A 197 -9.07 9.81 -17.28
N LEU A 198 -9.30 10.96 -16.65
CA LEU A 198 -8.50 11.44 -15.52
C LEU A 198 -8.43 10.41 -14.38
N PHE A 199 -9.55 9.79 -14.04
CA PHE A 199 -9.64 8.73 -13.03
C PHE A 199 -8.67 7.56 -13.32
N LEU A 200 -8.63 7.09 -14.57
CA LEU A 200 -7.74 5.99 -14.97
C LEU A 200 -6.28 6.43 -15.01
N ALA A 201 -5.99 7.65 -15.45
CA ALA A 201 -4.65 8.21 -15.44
C ALA A 201 -4.08 8.34 -14.03
N GLN A 202 -4.90 8.73 -13.05
CA GLN A 202 -4.49 8.83 -11.64
C GLN A 202 -4.17 7.46 -11.06
N ILE A 203 -5.03 6.45 -11.27
CA ILE A 203 -4.76 5.07 -10.84
C ILE A 203 -3.51 4.51 -11.53
N ALA A 204 -3.38 4.71 -12.85
CA ALA A 204 -2.24 4.28 -13.63
C ALA A 204 -0.93 4.81 -13.05
N PHE A 205 -0.88 6.12 -12.79
CA PHE A 205 0.30 6.77 -12.23
C PHE A 205 0.59 6.28 -10.81
N LEU A 206 -0.41 6.32 -9.91
CA LEU A 206 -0.23 5.93 -8.51
C LEU A 206 0.25 4.49 -8.37
N VAL A 207 -0.37 3.55 -9.10
CA VAL A 207 0.01 2.14 -9.01
C VAL A 207 1.35 1.90 -9.69
N ALA A 208 1.59 2.44 -10.88
CA ALA A 208 2.87 2.23 -11.57
C ALA A 208 4.04 2.84 -10.81
N PHE A 209 3.93 4.11 -10.39
CA PHE A 209 4.97 4.78 -9.62
C PHE A 209 5.16 4.12 -8.25
N GLY A 210 4.08 3.83 -7.53
CA GLY A 210 4.18 3.24 -6.20
C GLY A 210 4.78 1.84 -6.20
N VAL A 211 4.51 1.02 -7.23
CA VAL A 211 5.15 -0.30 -7.40
C VAL A 211 6.64 -0.14 -7.71
N LEU A 212 7.03 0.81 -8.56
CA LEU A 212 8.44 1.08 -8.83
C LEU A 212 9.16 1.57 -7.58
N LEU A 213 8.56 2.51 -6.85
CA LEU A 213 9.09 3.01 -5.59
C LEU A 213 9.25 1.88 -4.57
N ASP A 214 8.23 1.04 -4.43
CA ASP A 214 8.25 -0.11 -3.54
C ASP A 214 9.36 -1.10 -3.91
N THR A 215 9.42 -1.51 -5.17
CA THR A 215 10.39 -2.53 -5.61
C THR A 215 11.83 -2.03 -5.60
N ILE A 216 12.08 -0.79 -6.03
CA ILE A 216 13.44 -0.25 -6.19
C ILE A 216 13.96 0.36 -4.88
N ILE A 217 13.13 1.09 -4.14
CA ILE A 217 13.59 1.82 -2.96
C ILE A 217 13.23 1.06 -1.69
N VAL A 218 11.96 0.73 -1.51
CA VAL A 218 11.49 0.17 -0.23
C VAL A 218 12.05 -1.22 -0.02
N ARG A 219 11.96 -2.08 -1.02
CA ARG A 219 12.28 -3.49 -0.90
C ARG A 219 13.76 -3.81 -1.10
N SER A 220 14.43 -3.03 -1.94
CA SER A 220 15.85 -3.23 -2.20
C SER A 220 16.74 -2.52 -1.17
N LEU A 221 16.24 -1.47 -0.51
CA LEU A 221 17.02 -0.67 0.43
C LEU A 221 16.36 -0.58 1.81
N LEU A 222 15.17 0.02 1.91
CA LEU A 222 14.58 0.38 3.21
C LEU A 222 14.33 -0.85 4.10
N VAL A 223 13.61 -1.85 3.59
CA VAL A 223 13.23 -3.06 4.35
C VAL A 223 14.48 -3.85 4.77
N PRO A 224 15.41 -4.19 3.87
CA PRO A 224 16.66 -4.85 4.25
C PRO A 224 17.48 -4.05 5.27
N ALA A 225 17.60 -2.73 5.10
CA ALA A 225 18.36 -1.88 6.01
C ALA A 225 17.74 -1.86 7.42
N LEU A 226 16.44 -1.59 7.52
CA LEU A 226 15.72 -1.60 8.80
C LEU A 226 15.79 -2.99 9.46
N ALA A 227 15.63 -4.06 8.70
CA ALA A 227 15.73 -5.42 9.23
C ALA A 227 17.16 -5.74 9.70
N TYR A 228 18.18 -5.23 9.00
CA TYR A 228 19.58 -5.41 9.35
C TYR A 228 19.95 -4.70 10.66
N ASP A 229 19.43 -3.48 10.82
CA ASP A 229 19.64 -2.63 12.00
C ASP A 229 18.97 -3.21 13.24
N VAL A 230 17.69 -3.59 13.13
CA VAL A 230 16.96 -4.30 14.19
C VAL A 230 17.60 -5.67 14.48
N GLY A 231 18.15 -6.32 13.44
CA GLY A 231 18.90 -7.56 13.54
C GLY A 231 18.01 -8.73 14.01
N ARG A 232 18.48 -9.49 15.01
CA ARG A 232 17.76 -10.69 15.48
C ARG A 232 16.36 -10.39 16.05
N TRP A 233 16.13 -9.18 16.53
CA TRP A 233 14.84 -8.77 17.11
C TRP A 233 13.73 -8.71 16.07
N VAL A 234 14.07 -8.66 14.77
CA VAL A 234 13.12 -8.80 13.67
C VAL A 234 12.30 -10.08 13.79
N TRP A 235 12.83 -11.11 14.43
CA TRP A 235 12.15 -12.39 14.59
C TRP A 235 11.40 -12.54 15.91
N TRP A 236 11.44 -11.56 16.81
CA TRP A 236 10.78 -11.68 18.11
C TRP A 236 9.25 -11.79 17.94
N PRO A 237 8.57 -12.72 18.65
CA PRO A 237 9.03 -13.62 19.73
C PRO A 237 9.51 -15.02 19.28
N GLY A 238 9.72 -15.24 17.99
CA GLY A 238 10.12 -16.52 17.41
C GLY A 238 11.50 -17.03 17.84
N GLN A 239 11.75 -18.33 17.62
CA GLN A 239 12.95 -19.05 18.06
C GLN A 239 14.28 -18.44 17.58
N LEU A 240 14.27 -17.79 16.40
CA LEU A 240 15.44 -17.08 15.84
C LEU A 240 15.94 -15.93 16.73
N ALA A 241 15.07 -15.35 17.58
CA ALA A 241 15.48 -14.32 18.53
C ALA A 241 16.30 -14.89 19.72
N SER A 242 16.19 -16.19 20.02
CA SER A 242 16.72 -16.81 21.26
C SER A 242 18.02 -17.62 21.09
N SER A 243 18.49 -17.92 19.87
CA SER A 243 19.55 -18.92 19.61
C SER A 243 20.99 -18.53 20.03
N ALA A 244 21.18 -17.52 20.88
CA ALA A 244 22.51 -17.08 21.32
C ALA A 244 23.17 -17.98 22.41
N LYS A 245 22.52 -19.06 22.91
CA LYS A 245 23.02 -19.75 24.11
C LYS A 245 23.98 -20.93 23.91
N HIS A 246 24.22 -21.46 22.70
CA HIS A 246 25.14 -22.60 22.53
C HIS A 246 26.07 -22.46 21.32
N ARG A 247 27.09 -21.61 21.43
CA ARG A 247 28.39 -21.92 20.80
C ARG A 247 29.47 -21.86 21.87
N LYS A 248 29.78 -23.04 22.45
CA LYS A 248 31.00 -23.19 23.27
C LYS A 248 32.17 -22.67 22.44
N PRO A 249 33.04 -21.80 22.98
CA PRO A 249 34.31 -21.53 22.33
C PRO A 249 35.05 -22.87 22.30
N GLY A 250 35.27 -23.40 21.10
CA GLY A 250 36.10 -24.58 20.91
C GLY A 250 37.48 -24.24 21.44
N ASN A 251 37.84 -24.88 22.57
CA ASN A 251 39.15 -24.79 23.18
C ASN A 251 40.24 -24.93 22.11
N GLY A 252 41.18 -24.00 22.12
CA GLY A 252 42.38 -24.07 21.32
C GLY A 252 43.12 -25.38 21.56
N LEU A 253 43.22 -26.18 20.51
CA LEU A 253 44.30 -27.15 20.36
C LEU A 253 45.09 -26.72 19.13
N TRP A 254 46.14 -25.97 19.44
CA TRP A 254 47.31 -25.76 18.61
C TRP A 254 47.74 -27.08 17.97
N THR A 255 47.48 -27.28 16.68
CA THR A 255 48.20 -28.26 15.88
C THR A 255 49.56 -27.64 15.53
N LYS A 256 50.61 -28.12 16.20
CA LYS A 256 52.01 -27.75 15.93
C LYS A 256 52.34 -27.96 14.44
N PRO A 257 53.10 -27.06 13.80
CA PRO A 257 53.69 -27.36 12.50
C PRO A 257 54.80 -28.41 12.68
N GLN A 258 54.64 -29.59 12.08
CA GLN A 258 55.72 -30.56 11.98
C GLN A 258 56.78 -30.04 10.99
N ARG A 259 57.81 -29.40 11.54
CA ARG A 259 59.13 -29.30 10.91
C ARG A 259 59.91 -30.55 11.28
N THR A 260 60.14 -31.43 10.31
CA THR A 260 61.28 -32.34 10.33
C THR A 260 62.02 -32.18 9.01
N ALA A 261 63.10 -31.42 9.05
CA ALA A 261 64.17 -31.46 8.07
C ALA A 261 65.35 -32.18 8.73
N SER A 262 65.84 -33.25 8.10
CA SER A 262 67.23 -33.78 8.15
C SER A 262 67.19 -35.13 7.41
N ALA A 263 67.59 -35.23 6.14
CA ALA A 263 68.94 -35.22 5.57
C ALA A 263 69.45 -36.65 5.26
N ALA A 264 69.81 -36.82 3.99
CA ALA A 264 70.96 -37.57 3.47
C ALA A 264 71.12 -39.09 3.71
N SER A 265 71.00 -39.84 2.60
CA SER A 265 71.91 -40.92 2.15
C SER A 265 71.35 -41.43 0.81
N LEU A 266 71.89 -41.06 -0.36
CA LEU A 266 73.02 -41.71 -1.05
C LEU A 266 72.90 -43.24 -1.13
N GLU A 267 73.08 -43.74 -2.36
CA GLU A 267 73.30 -45.14 -2.82
C GLU A 267 72.07 -45.96 -3.27
N ALA A 268 71.81 -45.98 -4.59
CA ALA A 268 72.17 -47.06 -5.54
C ALA A 268 71.41 -46.89 -6.87
#